data_AF-A0AAW0DNI7-F1
#
_entry.id   AF-A0AAW0DNI7-F1
#
_cell.length_a   1.000
_cell.length_b   1.000
_cell.length_c   1.000
_cell.angle_alpha   90.00
_cell.angle_beta   90.00
_cell.angle_gamma   90.00
#
_symmetry.space_group_name_H-M   'P 1'
#
loop_
_entity.id
_entity.type
_entity.pdbx_description
1 polymer ?
#
loop_
_entity_poly.entity_id
_entity_poly.type
_entity_poly.pdbx_seq_one_letter_code
_entity_poly.pdbx_strand_id
1 'polypeptide(L)'
;MLGYNSVYSTDSAEESERERTRKVQLGKLARKRFEAMLRAMSGKRGEIARCMAFSLEHAEAAHEVADIIVASLLVDGTPVPRKVARLHLICDILHNSAASVPSAWKFRQEFQSRLGIVFDHMANIYHSFPGRITAETFKKQITAIIDIWEDWIVFSPDFTAELRERLEGMEVEGQAETEKGLTEEKPLNYASRFKASSFQKADDHAHAVEATPVQREEDVDGTPIADLDGEPLKEDLDGEPLDDVDGAPLDEDVDGVPMDDVDGKPIDDDIDGAPIDDIDGAPLEEAQSSRQERDDVDGEPMDMDDDD
;
A
#
# COMPACT_ATOMS: atom_id res chain seq x y z
N MET A 1 -37.61 -32.22 -17.52
CA MET A 1 -37.12 -30.91 -18.00
C MET A 1 -36.81 -30.07 -16.79
N LEU A 2 -35.53 -29.99 -16.39
CA LEU A 2 -34.97 -29.03 -15.42
C LEU A 2 -33.45 -29.10 -15.61
N GLY A 3 -32.90 -28.15 -16.36
CA GLY A 3 -31.48 -28.03 -16.61
C GLY A 3 -31.08 -26.57 -16.44
N TYR A 4 -30.69 -26.20 -15.22
CA TYR A 4 -30.07 -24.92 -14.90
C TYR A 4 -29.04 -25.17 -13.80
N ASN A 5 -27.79 -25.37 -14.20
CA ASN A 5 -26.59 -25.24 -13.38
C ASN A 5 -25.53 -24.69 -14.37
N SER A 6 -25.37 -23.37 -14.46
CA SER A 6 -24.41 -22.59 -13.66
C SER A 6 -22.97 -23.08 -13.83
N VAL A 7 -22.41 -22.94 -15.04
CA VAL A 7 -20.99 -23.26 -15.30
C VAL A 7 -20.19 -22.17 -16.03
N TYR A 8 -20.73 -20.99 -16.31
CA TYR A 8 -19.94 -19.94 -16.99
C TYR A 8 -20.30 -18.52 -16.53
N SER A 9 -19.90 -18.14 -15.32
CA SER A 9 -19.99 -16.73 -14.91
C SER A 9 -18.93 -16.30 -13.89
N THR A 10 -17.68 -16.75 -14.05
CA THR A 10 -16.55 -16.14 -13.31
C THR A 10 -15.25 -16.04 -14.10
N ASP A 11 -15.04 -16.82 -15.16
CA ASP A 11 -13.75 -16.85 -15.88
C ASP A 11 -13.59 -15.72 -16.92
N SER A 12 -14.70 -15.29 -17.53
CA SER A 12 -14.67 -14.30 -18.62
C SER A 12 -14.32 -12.87 -18.14
N ALA A 13 -14.52 -12.56 -16.86
CA ALA A 13 -14.14 -11.27 -16.29
C ALA A 13 -12.65 -11.16 -16.02
N GLU A 14 -11.98 -12.26 -15.65
CA GLU A 14 -10.53 -12.29 -15.40
C GLU A 14 -9.73 -12.36 -16.70
N GLU A 15 -10.24 -13.04 -17.73
CA GLU A 15 -9.60 -13.09 -19.05
C GLU A 15 -9.71 -11.73 -19.79
N SER A 16 -10.84 -11.02 -19.62
CA SER A 16 -11.03 -9.67 -20.16
C SER A 16 -10.12 -8.60 -19.53
N GLU A 17 -9.53 -8.83 -18.35
CA GLU A 17 -8.59 -7.88 -17.72
C GLU A 17 -7.22 -7.87 -18.43
N ARG A 18 -6.89 -8.92 -19.19
CA ARG A 18 -5.62 -9.04 -19.92
C ARG A 18 -5.58 -8.25 -21.24
N GLU A 19 -6.72 -7.88 -21.83
CA GLU A 19 -6.73 -7.68 -23.29
C GLU A 19 -6.55 -6.24 -23.83
N ARG A 20 -6.66 -5.13 -23.08
CA ARG A 20 -6.53 -3.78 -23.71
C ARG A 20 -5.92 -2.67 -22.84
N THR A 21 -4.92 -3.00 -22.04
CA THR A 21 -4.17 -1.97 -21.31
C THR A 21 -2.74 -1.96 -21.82
N ARG A 22 -2.10 -0.77 -21.87
CA ARG A 22 -0.64 -0.70 -22.06
C ARG A 22 -0.06 -1.61 -20.98
N LYS A 23 0.76 -2.60 -21.35
CA LYS A 23 1.35 -3.61 -20.45
C LYS A 23 1.95 -3.07 -19.14
N VAL A 24 2.17 -1.75 -19.07
CA VAL A 24 2.78 -1.03 -17.95
C VAL A 24 1.76 -0.38 -17.00
N GLN A 25 0.44 -0.57 -17.21
CA GLN A 25 -0.61 0.03 -16.37
C GLN A 25 -1.71 -0.97 -15.99
N LEU A 26 -2.28 -0.80 -14.80
CA LEU A 26 -3.43 -1.57 -14.35
C LEU A 26 -4.70 -1.15 -15.11
N GLY A 27 -5.53 -2.14 -15.44
CA GLY A 27 -6.89 -1.88 -15.87
C GLY A 27 -7.69 -1.17 -14.77
N LYS A 28 -8.69 -0.35 -15.16
CA LYS A 28 -9.52 0.42 -14.20
C LYS A 28 -10.17 -0.46 -13.13
N LEU A 29 -10.65 -1.65 -13.51
CA LEU A 29 -11.27 -2.60 -12.59
C LEU A 29 -10.25 -3.22 -11.63
N ALA A 30 -9.12 -3.69 -12.17
CA ALA A 30 -8.00 -4.24 -11.40
C ALA A 30 -7.48 -3.23 -10.36
N ARG A 31 -7.29 -1.96 -10.75
CA ARG A 31 -6.95 -0.86 -9.83
C ARG A 31 -7.97 -0.73 -8.70
N LYS A 32 -9.27 -0.66 -9.04
CA LYS A 32 -10.35 -0.50 -8.05
C LYS A 32 -10.44 -1.70 -7.11
N ARG A 33 -10.21 -2.92 -7.62
CA ARG A 33 -10.12 -4.17 -6.85
C ARG A 33 -8.94 -4.10 -5.87
N PHE A 34 -7.76 -3.72 -6.34
CA PHE A 34 -6.57 -3.64 -5.51
C PHE A 34 -6.70 -2.62 -4.37
N GLU A 35 -7.22 -1.42 -4.67
CA GLU A 35 -7.52 -0.42 -3.64
C GLU A 35 -8.54 -0.94 -2.60
N ALA A 36 -9.54 -1.71 -3.02
CA ALA A 36 -10.51 -2.31 -2.10
C ALA A 36 -9.85 -3.36 -1.20
N MET A 37 -8.96 -4.19 -1.73
CA MET A 37 -8.18 -5.16 -0.95
C MET A 37 -7.33 -4.45 0.11
N LEU A 38 -6.63 -3.37 -0.26
CA LEU A 38 -5.83 -2.56 0.65
C LEU A 38 -6.67 -1.87 1.74
N ARG A 39 -7.88 -1.39 1.41
CA ARG A 39 -8.82 -0.81 2.40
C ARG A 39 -9.33 -1.85 3.41
N ALA A 40 -9.58 -3.07 2.96
CA ALA A 40 -10.10 -4.16 3.79
C ALA A 40 -9.03 -4.85 4.66
N MET A 41 -7.74 -4.67 4.37
CA MET A 41 -6.65 -5.37 5.03
C MET A 41 -6.65 -5.20 6.56
N SER A 42 -6.56 -6.32 7.28
CA SER A 42 -6.53 -6.39 8.75
C SER A 42 -5.26 -7.05 9.30
N GLY A 43 -4.28 -7.38 8.46
CA GLY A 43 -3.05 -8.08 8.85
C GLY A 43 -3.15 -9.61 8.86
N LYS A 44 -4.29 -10.18 8.45
CA LYS A 44 -4.41 -11.64 8.29
C LYS A 44 -3.51 -12.11 7.15
N ARG A 45 -2.75 -13.19 7.37
CA ARG A 45 -1.82 -13.77 6.37
C ARG A 45 -2.48 -13.98 5.00
N GLY A 46 -3.69 -14.52 4.96
CA GLY A 46 -4.41 -14.74 3.69
C GLY A 46 -4.76 -13.46 2.92
N GLU A 47 -4.99 -12.34 3.61
CA GLU A 47 -5.24 -11.05 2.94
C GLU A 47 -3.95 -10.46 2.37
N ILE A 48 -2.86 -10.53 3.12
CA ILE A 48 -1.53 -10.09 2.67
C ILE A 48 -1.09 -10.94 1.47
N ALA A 49 -1.21 -12.27 1.56
CA ALA A 49 -0.87 -13.19 0.48
C ALA A 49 -1.66 -12.91 -0.81
N ARG A 50 -2.98 -12.64 -0.70
CA ARG A 50 -3.79 -12.26 -1.87
C ARG A 50 -3.33 -10.93 -2.50
N CYS A 51 -2.99 -9.93 -1.68
CA CYS A 51 -2.49 -8.65 -2.21
C CYS A 51 -1.10 -8.81 -2.86
N MET A 52 -0.24 -9.64 -2.28
CA MET A 52 1.08 -9.95 -2.82
C MET A 52 0.96 -10.71 -4.15
N ALA A 53 0.10 -11.74 -4.22
CA ALA A 53 -0.19 -12.46 -5.45
C ALA A 53 -0.67 -11.52 -6.56
N PHE A 54 -1.68 -10.67 -6.26
CA PHE A 54 -2.14 -9.64 -7.20
C PHE A 54 -0.99 -8.75 -7.70
N SER A 55 -0.09 -8.33 -6.79
CA SER A 55 1.03 -7.46 -7.12
C SER A 55 2.01 -8.13 -8.07
N LEU A 56 2.33 -9.42 -7.84
CA LEU A 56 3.24 -10.20 -8.69
C LEU A 56 2.62 -10.54 -10.06
N GLU A 57 1.33 -10.85 -10.10
CA GLU A 57 0.59 -11.05 -11.36
C GLU A 57 0.59 -9.80 -12.26
N HIS A 58 0.68 -8.62 -11.66
CA HIS A 58 0.70 -7.33 -12.34
C HIS A 58 2.08 -6.65 -12.29
N ALA A 59 3.16 -7.42 -12.15
CA ALA A 59 4.52 -6.88 -12.02
C ALA A 59 4.99 -6.04 -13.23
N GLU A 60 4.39 -6.20 -14.42
CA GLU A 60 4.67 -5.31 -15.55
C GLU A 60 4.27 -3.84 -15.26
N ALA A 61 3.27 -3.64 -14.40
CA ALA A 61 2.79 -2.37 -13.88
C ALA A 61 3.32 -2.05 -12.47
N ALA A 62 4.52 -2.56 -12.11
CA ALA A 62 5.10 -2.43 -10.76
C ALA A 62 5.10 -0.99 -10.21
N HIS A 63 5.38 0.00 -11.06
CA HIS A 63 5.33 1.42 -10.68
C HIS A 63 3.96 1.83 -10.12
N GLU A 64 2.89 1.53 -10.84
CA GLU A 64 1.52 1.87 -10.44
C GLU A 64 1.08 1.06 -9.21
N VAL A 65 1.45 -0.21 -9.13
CA VAL A 65 1.17 -1.05 -7.96
C VAL A 65 1.85 -0.49 -6.71
N ALA A 66 3.14 -0.14 -6.81
CA ALA A 66 3.90 0.46 -5.71
C ALA A 66 3.31 1.81 -5.29
N ASP A 67 2.94 2.67 -6.24
CA ASP A 67 2.27 3.95 -5.97
C ASP A 67 0.98 3.76 -5.19
N ILE A 68 0.13 2.79 -5.56
CA ILE A 68 -1.15 2.56 -4.88
C ILE A 68 -0.91 2.08 -3.44
N ILE A 69 0.04 1.16 -3.23
CA ILE A 69 0.38 0.68 -1.87
C ILE A 69 0.90 1.84 -1.02
N VAL A 70 1.86 2.62 -1.53
CA VAL A 70 2.46 3.74 -0.81
C VAL A 70 1.44 4.84 -0.54
N ALA A 71 0.64 5.24 -1.53
CA ALA A 71 -0.43 6.22 -1.33
C ALA A 71 -1.42 5.75 -0.26
N SER A 72 -1.75 4.46 -0.22
CA SER A 72 -2.61 3.93 0.84
C SER A 72 -1.95 4.03 2.22
N LEU A 73 -0.64 3.77 2.34
CA LEU A 73 0.12 3.92 3.59
C LEU A 73 0.10 5.35 4.11
N LEU A 74 0.17 6.34 3.23
CA LEU A 74 0.28 7.77 3.57
C LEU A 74 -1.05 8.45 3.93
N VAL A 75 -2.19 7.73 3.87
CA VAL A 75 -3.48 8.30 4.32
C VAL A 75 -3.50 8.39 5.84
N ASP A 76 -3.50 9.60 6.41
CA ASP A 76 -3.47 9.86 7.86
C ASP A 76 -4.54 9.10 8.64
N GLY A 77 -5.78 9.12 8.15
CA GLY A 77 -6.91 8.43 8.79
C GLY A 77 -6.86 6.90 8.74
N THR A 78 -5.84 6.29 8.12
CA THR A 78 -5.68 4.83 8.14
C THR A 78 -5.25 4.38 9.54
N PRO A 79 -5.95 3.42 10.18
CA PRO A 79 -5.53 2.88 11.48
C PRO A 79 -4.11 2.31 11.46
N VAL A 80 -3.35 2.54 12.53
CA VAL A 80 -1.94 2.09 12.65
C VAL A 80 -1.76 0.60 12.34
N PRO A 81 -2.57 -0.34 12.87
CA PRO A 81 -2.41 -1.76 12.56
C PRO A 81 -2.54 -2.07 11.05
N ARG A 82 -3.37 -1.31 10.33
CA ARG A 82 -3.53 -1.47 8.88
C ARG A 82 -2.33 -0.91 8.11
N LYS A 83 -1.71 0.18 8.59
CA LYS A 83 -0.44 0.67 8.02
C LYS A 83 0.67 -0.37 8.20
N VAL A 84 0.79 -0.94 9.40
CA VAL A 84 1.74 -2.03 9.67
C VAL A 84 1.49 -3.23 8.74
N ALA A 85 0.23 -3.63 8.54
CA ALA A 85 -0.10 -4.72 7.61
C ALA A 85 0.30 -4.42 6.16
N ARG A 86 0.14 -3.17 5.69
CA ARG A 86 0.55 -2.75 4.35
C ARG A 86 2.08 -2.70 4.20
N LEU A 87 2.81 -2.40 5.27
CA LEU A 87 4.28 -2.48 5.26
C LEU A 87 4.76 -3.94 5.21
N HIS A 88 4.08 -4.87 5.90
CA HIS A 88 4.32 -6.31 5.72
C HIS A 88 4.03 -6.77 4.29
N LEU A 89 2.99 -6.24 3.63
CA LEU A 89 2.78 -6.50 2.20
C LEU A 89 3.98 -6.06 1.34
N ILE A 90 4.54 -4.88 1.60
CA ILE A 90 5.77 -4.44 0.90
C ILE A 90 6.91 -5.44 1.13
N CYS A 91 7.08 -5.91 2.37
CA CYS A 91 8.09 -6.91 2.72
C CYS A 91 7.89 -8.23 1.93
N ASP A 92 6.66 -8.75 1.89
CA ASP A 92 6.33 -9.97 1.13
C ASP A 92 6.57 -9.81 -0.37
N ILE A 93 6.24 -8.65 -0.95
CA ILE A 93 6.52 -8.37 -2.37
C ILE A 93 8.03 -8.29 -2.62
N LEU A 94 8.79 -7.63 -1.74
CA LEU A 94 10.24 -7.52 -1.86
C LEU A 94 10.93 -8.88 -1.75
N HIS A 95 10.49 -9.75 -0.84
CA HIS A 95 10.97 -11.13 -0.74
C HIS A 95 10.82 -11.87 -2.08
N ASN A 96 9.64 -11.73 -2.71
CA ASN A 96 9.32 -12.41 -3.96
C ASN A 96 9.82 -11.66 -5.21
N SER A 97 10.40 -10.47 -5.07
CA SER A 97 10.92 -9.69 -6.21
C SER A 97 12.11 -10.38 -6.90
N ALA A 98 12.77 -11.31 -6.22
CA ALA A 98 13.83 -12.16 -6.75
C ALA A 98 13.32 -13.49 -7.34
N ALA A 99 12.01 -13.77 -7.30
CA ALA A 99 11.42 -14.97 -7.90
C ALA A 99 11.47 -14.90 -9.43
N SER A 100 11.25 -16.05 -10.09
CA SER A 100 11.23 -16.18 -11.55
C SER A 100 9.97 -15.61 -12.21
N VAL A 101 9.34 -14.59 -11.61
CA VAL A 101 8.17 -13.88 -12.14
C VAL A 101 8.66 -12.72 -13.02
N PRO A 102 8.20 -12.61 -14.29
CA PRO A 102 8.59 -11.51 -15.16
C PRO A 102 8.34 -10.14 -14.54
N SER A 103 9.29 -9.21 -14.68
CA SER A 103 9.22 -7.86 -14.13
C SER A 103 9.17 -7.72 -12.59
N ALA A 104 9.08 -8.79 -11.80
CA ALA A 104 8.97 -8.69 -10.34
C ALA A 104 10.16 -7.97 -9.69
N TRP A 105 11.35 -8.10 -10.29
CA TRP A 105 12.57 -7.39 -9.87
C TRP A 105 12.43 -5.87 -9.84
N LYS A 106 11.51 -5.29 -10.62
CA LYS A 106 11.25 -3.83 -10.65
C LYS A 106 10.78 -3.31 -9.30
N PHE A 107 10.05 -4.12 -8.53
CA PHE A 107 9.51 -3.70 -7.23
C PHE A 107 10.58 -3.20 -6.26
N ARG A 108 11.79 -3.77 -6.30
CA ARG A 108 12.91 -3.32 -5.45
C ARG A 108 13.21 -1.84 -5.68
N GLN A 109 13.38 -1.43 -6.94
CA GLN A 109 13.65 -0.04 -7.29
C GLN A 109 12.45 0.87 -7.01
N GLU A 110 11.24 0.42 -7.33
CA GLU A 110 10.02 1.21 -7.12
C GLU A 110 9.79 1.51 -5.64
N PHE A 111 9.97 0.53 -4.74
CA PHE A 111 9.85 0.76 -3.30
C PHE A 111 11.02 1.58 -2.77
N GLN A 112 12.27 1.31 -3.17
CA GLN A 112 13.42 2.07 -2.68
C GLN A 112 13.25 3.59 -2.87
N SER A 113 12.75 4.02 -4.03
CA SER A 113 12.50 5.44 -4.32
C SER A 113 11.37 6.10 -3.50
N ARG A 114 10.54 5.30 -2.81
CA ARG A 114 9.34 5.76 -2.08
C ARG A 114 9.41 5.50 -0.58
N LEU A 115 10.29 4.61 -0.12
CA LEU A 115 10.34 4.24 1.30
C LEU A 115 10.76 5.41 2.20
N GLY A 116 11.57 6.37 1.71
CA GLY A 116 11.92 7.57 2.49
C GLY A 116 10.70 8.30 3.04
N ILE A 117 9.75 8.68 2.17
CA ILE A 117 8.51 9.37 2.59
C ILE A 117 7.59 8.48 3.45
N VAL A 118 7.64 7.16 3.27
CA VAL A 118 6.89 6.21 4.11
C VAL A 118 7.46 6.22 5.53
N PHE A 119 8.78 6.23 5.67
CA PHE A 119 9.45 6.24 6.97
C PHE A 119 9.31 7.57 7.69
N ASP A 120 9.33 8.70 6.97
CA ASP A 120 8.97 10.01 7.52
C ASP A 120 7.52 9.99 8.06
N HIS A 121 6.58 9.38 7.32
CA HIS A 121 5.20 9.19 7.78
C HIS A 121 5.12 8.30 9.03
N MET A 122 5.89 7.21 9.10
CA MET A 122 5.93 6.35 10.29
C MET A 122 6.54 7.09 11.49
N ALA A 123 7.54 7.94 11.28
CA ALA A 123 8.10 8.79 12.33
C ALA A 123 7.05 9.76 12.89
N ASN A 124 6.24 10.39 12.03
CA ASN A 124 5.13 11.24 12.49
C ASN A 124 4.12 10.47 13.34
N ILE A 125 3.80 9.23 12.96
CA ILE A 125 2.93 8.36 13.76
C ILE A 125 3.58 8.04 15.11
N TYR A 126 4.87 7.66 15.11
CA TYR A 126 5.62 7.35 16.32
C TYR A 126 5.57 8.52 17.33
N HIS A 127 5.80 9.75 16.86
CA HIS A 127 5.77 10.95 17.70
C HIS A 127 4.34 11.37 18.11
N SER A 128 3.30 10.88 17.42
CA SER A 128 1.90 11.19 17.77
C SER A 128 1.35 10.38 18.95
N PHE A 129 2.03 9.31 19.37
CA PHE A 129 1.56 8.47 20.46
C PHE A 129 1.69 9.20 21.81
N PRO A 130 0.62 9.26 22.63
CA PRO A 130 0.68 9.89 23.96
C PRO A 130 1.47 9.03 24.98
N GLY A 131 1.63 7.73 24.71
CA GLY A 131 2.27 6.77 25.60
C GLY A 131 3.59 6.26 25.04
N ARG A 132 4.66 6.31 25.85
CA ARG A 132 6.00 5.85 25.46
C ARG A 132 6.04 4.36 25.12
N ILE A 133 5.38 3.52 25.90
CA ILE A 133 5.40 2.07 25.71
C ILE A 133 4.80 1.68 24.36
N THR A 134 3.64 2.23 24.02
CA THR A 134 2.96 1.94 22.75
C THR A 134 3.73 2.48 21.55
N ALA A 135 4.35 3.67 21.68
CA ALA A 135 5.25 4.23 20.66
C ALA A 135 6.45 3.29 20.39
N GLU A 136 7.12 2.85 21.45
CA GLU A 136 8.26 1.93 21.34
C GLU A 136 7.85 0.56 20.76
N THR A 137 6.68 0.03 21.12
CA THR A 137 6.15 -1.19 20.51
C THR A 137 5.93 -1.02 19.01
N PHE A 138 5.32 0.09 18.58
CA PHE A 138 5.14 0.39 17.16
C PHE A 138 6.49 0.50 16.44
N LYS A 139 7.42 1.28 17.00
CA LYS A 139 8.77 1.44 16.43
C LYS A 139 9.49 0.11 16.25
N LYS A 140 9.47 -0.75 17.28
CA LYS A 140 10.05 -2.11 17.21
C LYS A 140 9.47 -2.94 16.06
N GLN A 141 8.17 -2.84 15.80
CA GLN A 141 7.55 -3.54 14.66
C GLN A 141 8.09 -3.04 13.31
N ILE A 142 8.30 -1.73 13.17
CA ILE A 142 8.85 -1.14 11.94
C ILE A 142 10.33 -1.50 11.79
N THR A 143 11.12 -1.38 12.87
CA THR A 143 12.54 -1.74 12.90
C THR A 143 12.77 -3.21 12.52
N ALA A 144 11.93 -4.13 13.00
CA ALA A 144 12.01 -5.54 12.64
C ALA A 144 11.87 -5.80 11.13
N ILE A 145 11.12 -4.96 10.41
CA ILE A 145 11.01 -5.07 8.95
C ILE A 145 12.30 -4.60 8.27
N ILE A 146 12.97 -3.58 8.81
CA ILE A 146 14.28 -3.14 8.32
C ILE A 146 15.33 -4.25 8.54
N ASP A 147 15.32 -4.88 9.72
CA ASP A 147 16.23 -5.99 10.04
C ASP A 147 16.07 -7.13 9.02
N ILE A 148 14.84 -7.49 8.67
CA ILE A 148 14.54 -8.49 7.62
C ILE A 148 15.11 -8.06 6.25
N TRP A 149 15.00 -6.79 5.89
CA TRP A 149 15.54 -6.29 4.62
C TRP A 149 17.08 -6.29 4.57
N GLU A 150 17.74 -6.08 5.71
CA GLU A 150 19.19 -6.21 5.85
C GLU A 150 19.62 -7.68 5.74
N ASP A 151 18.95 -8.58 6.45
CA ASP A 151 19.22 -10.02 6.45
C ASP A 151 19.08 -10.64 5.05
N TRP A 152 18.07 -10.21 4.30
CA TRP A 152 17.82 -10.65 2.93
C TRP A 152 18.60 -9.85 1.88
N ILE A 153 19.39 -8.84 2.29
CA ILE A 153 20.18 -7.98 1.39
C ILE A 153 19.28 -7.33 0.31
N VAL A 154 18.07 -6.93 0.73
CA VAL A 154 17.06 -6.29 -0.13
C VAL A 154 17.45 -4.86 -0.45
N PHE A 155 18.22 -4.19 0.40
CA PHE A 155 18.78 -2.86 0.13
C PHE A 155 20.23 -2.78 0.61
N SER A 156 20.94 -1.71 0.23
CA SER A 156 22.29 -1.47 0.76
C SER A 156 22.22 -1.08 2.25
N PRO A 157 23.28 -1.37 3.03
CA PRO A 157 23.35 -0.96 4.44
C PRO A 157 23.18 0.56 4.64
N ASP A 158 23.71 1.37 3.72
CA ASP A 158 23.58 2.83 3.78
C ASP A 158 22.11 3.26 3.68
N PHE A 159 21.34 2.60 2.80
CA PHE A 159 19.92 2.93 2.63
C PHE A 159 19.09 2.50 3.83
N THR A 160 19.34 1.31 4.40
CA THR A 160 18.61 0.86 5.60
C THR A 160 18.98 1.68 6.83
N ALA A 161 20.23 2.15 6.94
CA ALA A 161 20.64 3.11 7.96
C ALA A 161 19.89 4.46 7.83
N GLU A 162 19.75 4.98 6.60
CA GLU A 162 18.96 6.19 6.33
C GLU A 162 17.49 6.03 6.78
N LEU A 163 16.87 4.87 6.49
CA LEU A 163 15.49 4.61 6.92
C LEU A 163 15.35 4.57 8.45
N ARG A 164 16.34 4.03 9.16
CA ARG A 164 16.38 4.03 10.64
C ARG A 164 16.49 5.45 11.17
N GLU A 165 17.39 6.26 10.62
CA GLU A 165 17.56 7.67 10.99
C GLU A 165 16.28 8.49 10.78
N ARG A 166 15.59 8.28 9.65
CA ARG A 166 14.27 8.88 9.39
C ARG A 166 13.23 8.48 10.42
N LEU A 167 13.20 7.23 10.85
CA LEU A 167 12.25 6.72 11.85
C LEU A 167 12.48 7.30 13.25
N GLU A 168 13.74 7.50 13.64
CA GLU A 168 14.11 8.19 14.89
C GLU A 168 13.63 9.64 14.89
N GLY A 169 13.51 10.24 13.70
CA GLY A 169 13.21 11.65 13.53
C GLY A 169 14.45 12.48 13.74
N MET A 170 15.01 13.02 12.66
CA MET A 170 15.40 14.42 12.75
C MET A 170 14.10 15.20 12.82
N GLU A 171 13.94 16.05 13.83
CA GLU A 171 12.97 17.12 13.75
C GLU A 171 13.28 17.88 12.45
N VAL A 172 12.53 17.61 11.40
CA VAL A 172 12.36 18.58 10.33
C VAL A 172 11.48 19.63 10.99
N GLU A 173 12.11 20.54 11.74
CA GLU A 173 11.55 21.84 12.02
C GLU A 173 10.93 22.28 10.70
N GLY A 174 9.62 22.47 10.72
CA GLY A 174 8.84 22.75 9.53
C GLY A 174 9.56 23.81 8.71
N GLN A 175 9.49 23.68 7.39
CA GLN A 175 9.81 24.77 6.48
C GLN A 175 8.85 25.93 6.78
N ALA A 176 9.13 26.66 7.86
CA ALA A 176 8.73 28.02 8.05
C ALA A 176 9.55 28.79 7.03
N GLU A 177 8.82 29.42 6.12
CA GLU A 177 9.30 30.34 5.12
C GLU A 177 10.22 31.38 5.78
N THR A 178 11.53 31.22 5.63
CA THR A 178 12.49 32.30 5.90
C THR A 178 12.76 33.03 4.59
N GLU A 179 11.79 33.86 4.19
CA GLU A 179 12.10 35.01 3.37
C GLU A 179 13.04 35.95 4.15
N LYS A 180 14.31 36.05 3.71
CA LYS A 180 15.06 37.31 3.40
C LYS A 180 16.56 37.19 3.63
N GLY A 181 17.33 37.71 2.66
CA GLY A 181 18.72 38.15 2.81
C GLY A 181 19.63 37.71 1.66
N LEU A 182 19.43 38.23 0.45
CA LEU A 182 20.27 39.28 -0.16
C LEU A 182 21.75 38.90 -0.34
N THR A 183 22.11 38.52 -1.57
CA THR A 183 23.40 38.86 -2.18
C THR A 183 23.15 39.34 -3.60
N GLU A 184 23.56 40.58 -3.86
CA GLU A 184 23.57 41.23 -5.16
C GLU A 184 24.50 40.49 -6.12
N GLU A 185 24.03 40.06 -7.29
CA GLU A 185 24.84 40.04 -8.52
C GLU A 185 23.99 40.38 -9.75
N LYS A 186 24.61 41.14 -10.66
CA LYS A 186 24.08 41.97 -11.76
C LYS A 186 23.07 41.29 -12.71
N PRO A 187 21.98 41.98 -13.12
CA PRO A 187 21.14 41.48 -14.20
C PRO A 187 21.73 41.82 -15.57
N LEU A 188 21.95 40.80 -16.39
CA LEU A 188 22.19 40.90 -17.83
C LEU A 188 20.89 41.32 -18.52
N ASN A 189 21.00 42.42 -19.26
CA ASN A 189 19.95 43.11 -19.98
C ASN A 189 19.39 42.25 -21.13
N TYR A 190 18.15 41.77 -21.01
CA TYR A 190 17.39 41.26 -22.16
C TYR A 190 16.19 42.17 -22.40
N ALA A 191 16.31 43.00 -23.43
CA ALA A 191 15.26 43.90 -23.87
C ALA A 191 14.07 43.11 -24.44
N SER A 192 12.92 43.15 -23.77
CA SER A 192 11.65 42.76 -24.37
C SER A 192 10.75 43.98 -24.51
N ARG A 193 10.47 44.32 -25.77
CA ARG A 193 9.73 45.50 -26.23
C ARG A 193 8.25 45.16 -26.30
N PHE A 194 7.44 45.57 -25.34
CA PHE A 194 6.01 45.77 -25.57
C PHE A 194 5.52 47.07 -24.93
N LYS A 195 4.86 47.89 -25.76
CA LYS A 195 4.43 49.26 -25.52
C LYS A 195 3.25 49.30 -24.55
N ALA A 196 3.33 50.12 -23.51
CA ALA A 196 2.17 50.67 -22.83
C ALA A 196 1.93 52.08 -23.39
N SER A 197 0.79 52.28 -24.05
CA SER A 197 0.32 53.58 -24.51
C SER A 197 -0.38 54.30 -23.37
N SER A 198 -0.04 55.58 -23.26
CA SER A 198 -0.56 56.62 -22.38
C SER A 198 -2.09 56.68 -22.34
N PHE A 199 -2.66 56.81 -21.14
CA PHE A 199 -3.94 57.52 -20.95
C PHE A 199 -3.92 58.31 -19.64
N GLN A 200 -4.22 59.59 -19.76
CA GLN A 200 -4.15 60.62 -18.72
C GLN A 200 -5.42 60.68 -17.87
N LYS A 201 -5.25 61.16 -16.65
CA LYS A 201 -6.29 61.58 -15.72
C LYS A 201 -6.60 63.08 -15.94
N ALA A 202 -7.87 63.47 -15.86
CA ALA A 202 -8.30 64.85 -15.65
C ALA A 202 -9.57 64.86 -14.77
N ASP A 203 -9.49 65.61 -13.67
CA ASP A 203 -10.62 66.07 -12.86
C ASP A 203 -11.40 67.16 -13.62
N ASP A 204 -12.71 67.32 -13.32
CA ASP A 204 -13.23 68.58 -12.78
C ASP A 204 -14.74 68.55 -12.44
N HIS A 205 -15.00 68.96 -11.20
CA HIS A 205 -16.07 69.81 -10.65
C HIS A 205 -17.58 69.47 -10.68
N ALA A 206 -18.13 69.50 -9.45
CA ALA A 206 -19.32 70.22 -8.95
C ALA A 206 -20.35 69.28 -8.26
N HIS A 207 -20.92 69.51 -7.08
CA HIS A 207 -21.20 70.69 -6.26
C HIS A 207 -21.42 70.28 -4.77
N ALA A 208 -21.07 71.19 -3.83
CA ALA A 208 -21.81 71.64 -2.63
C ALA A 208 -22.54 70.61 -1.73
N VAL A 209 -22.56 70.63 -0.39
CA VAL A 209 -22.28 71.61 0.67
C VAL A 209 -22.29 70.86 2.02
N GLU A 210 -21.52 71.38 2.99
CA GLU A 210 -21.67 71.44 4.48
C GLU A 210 -22.73 70.58 5.24
N ALA A 211 -22.66 70.28 6.54
CA ALA A 211 -21.66 70.13 7.59
C ALA A 211 -22.46 69.90 8.92
N THR A 212 -22.05 68.92 9.72
CA THR A 212 -22.22 68.78 11.19
C THR A 212 -23.54 68.24 11.84
N PRO A 213 -23.42 67.59 13.03
CA PRO A 213 -24.35 66.59 13.60
C PRO A 213 -25.15 67.09 14.83
N VAL A 214 -26.16 66.35 15.34
CA VAL A 214 -26.61 66.25 16.76
C VAL A 214 -27.83 65.29 16.95
N GLN A 215 -27.67 64.35 17.90
CA GLN A 215 -28.55 63.75 18.94
C GLN A 215 -30.11 63.64 18.88
N ARG A 216 -30.57 62.49 19.45
CA ARG A 216 -31.70 62.17 20.38
C ARG A 216 -33.10 61.69 19.90
N GLU A 217 -33.37 60.42 20.23
CA GLU A 217 -34.43 59.80 21.07
C GLU A 217 -35.94 60.10 20.92
N GLU A 218 -36.73 59.01 20.88
CA GLU A 218 -37.99 58.68 21.63
C GLU A 218 -38.42 57.25 21.17
N ASP A 219 -38.25 56.15 21.92
CA ASP A 219 -38.94 55.61 23.12
C ASP A 219 -40.31 54.93 22.86
N VAL A 220 -40.38 53.59 23.01
CA VAL A 220 -41.55 52.77 23.45
C VAL A 220 -41.10 51.38 24.01
N ASP A 221 -41.08 51.23 25.35
CA ASP A 221 -41.59 50.14 26.24
C ASP A 221 -41.64 48.66 25.73
N GLY A 222 -40.87 47.68 26.23
CA GLY A 222 -40.95 46.95 27.53
C GLY A 222 -41.45 45.50 27.25
N THR A 223 -40.88 44.35 27.68
CA THR A 223 -40.14 43.90 28.87
C THR A 223 -39.34 42.61 28.52
N PRO A 224 -38.34 42.18 29.34
CA PRO A 224 -37.49 41.02 29.08
C PRO A 224 -38.05 39.72 29.69
N ILE A 225 -38.01 38.60 28.94
CA ILE A 225 -38.23 37.27 29.52
C ILE A 225 -36.90 36.77 30.10
N ALA A 226 -37.00 36.36 31.36
CA ALA A 226 -35.93 36.02 32.29
C ALA A 226 -35.10 34.79 31.91
N ASP A 227 -33.81 34.89 32.22
CA ASP A 227 -32.95 33.92 32.90
C ASP A 227 -33.45 32.47 32.97
N LEU A 228 -32.93 31.64 32.08
CA LEU A 228 -32.86 30.20 32.27
C LEU A 228 -31.47 29.86 32.81
N ASP A 229 -31.35 29.92 34.13
CA ASP A 229 -30.30 29.25 34.90
C ASP A 229 -30.38 27.75 34.61
N GLY A 230 -29.39 27.23 33.88
CA GLY A 230 -29.18 25.80 33.72
C GLY A 230 -28.59 25.23 35.01
N GLU A 231 -29.42 24.61 35.83
CA GLU A 231 -28.97 23.85 37.00
C GLU A 231 -28.03 22.69 36.60
N PRO A 232 -27.02 22.37 37.42
CA PRO A 232 -26.11 21.27 37.16
C PRO A 232 -26.79 19.92 37.44
N LEU A 233 -26.85 19.06 36.43
CA LEU A 233 -27.27 17.66 36.57
C LEU A 233 -26.28 16.93 37.50
N LYS A 234 -26.74 16.62 38.71
CA LYS A 234 -26.10 15.64 39.59
C LYS A 234 -26.87 14.32 39.53
N GLU A 235 -26.07 13.27 39.28
CA GLU A 235 -26.12 11.94 39.91
C GLU A 235 -27.38 11.09 39.74
N ASP A 236 -27.27 10.05 38.90
CA ASP A 236 -27.39 8.63 39.30
C ASP A 236 -27.60 7.77 38.04
N LEU A 237 -26.48 7.39 37.41
CA LEU A 237 -26.45 6.29 36.46
C LEU A 237 -25.71 5.14 37.14
N ASP A 238 -26.51 4.25 37.71
CA ASP A 238 -26.10 2.98 38.31
C ASP A 238 -25.34 2.15 37.27
N GLY A 239 -24.01 2.15 37.41
CA GLY A 239 -23.18 1.12 36.84
C GLY A 239 -23.43 -0.16 37.63
N GLU A 240 -24.07 -1.15 37.00
CA GLU A 240 -23.98 -2.54 37.45
C GLU A 240 -22.50 -2.88 37.70
N PRO A 241 -22.12 -3.36 38.89
CA PRO A 241 -20.78 -3.84 39.13
C PRO A 241 -20.53 -5.02 38.18
N LEU A 242 -19.51 -4.92 37.34
CA LEU A 242 -18.90 -6.14 36.82
C LEU A 242 -18.31 -6.85 38.03
N ASP A 243 -19.00 -7.90 38.46
CA ASP A 243 -18.55 -8.84 39.47
C ASP A 243 -17.06 -9.15 39.30
N ASP A 244 -16.39 -9.13 40.43
CA ASP A 244 -15.02 -9.56 40.64
C ASP A 244 -14.69 -10.80 39.82
N VAL A 245 -14.02 -10.62 38.67
CA VAL A 245 -13.10 -11.64 38.18
C VAL A 245 -11.84 -11.49 39.00
N ASP A 246 -11.95 -12.00 40.23
CA ASP A 246 -10.84 -12.36 41.09
C ASP A 246 -10.08 -13.45 40.35
N GLY A 247 -9.18 -13.03 39.45
CA GLY A 247 -8.17 -13.90 38.89
C GLY A 247 -7.32 -14.36 40.06
N ALA A 248 -7.63 -15.54 40.58
CA ALA A 248 -6.90 -16.21 41.63
C ALA A 248 -5.38 -16.04 41.39
N PRO A 249 -4.59 -15.82 42.46
CA PRO A 249 -3.13 -15.83 42.35
C PRO A 249 -2.71 -17.07 41.56
N LEU A 250 -1.91 -16.88 40.52
CA LEU A 250 -1.17 -17.98 39.92
C LEU A 250 -0.23 -18.46 41.01
N ASP A 251 -0.65 -19.49 41.75
CA ASP A 251 0.23 -20.24 42.62
C ASP A 251 1.39 -20.72 41.75
N GLU A 252 2.57 -20.20 42.08
CA GLU A 252 3.86 -20.66 41.60
C GLU A 252 4.09 -22.08 42.10
N ASP A 253 3.51 -23.08 41.42
CA ASP A 253 3.89 -24.50 41.52
C ASP A 253 3.50 -25.21 40.20
N VAL A 254 4.11 -24.79 39.09
CA VAL A 254 4.24 -25.67 37.92
C VAL A 254 5.49 -26.52 38.16
N ASP A 255 5.34 -27.45 39.09
CA ASP A 255 6.23 -28.58 39.23
C ASP A 255 6.04 -29.43 37.98
N GLY A 256 7.07 -29.44 37.13
CA GLY A 256 7.11 -30.26 35.93
C GLY A 256 6.80 -31.70 36.30
N VAL A 257 5.64 -32.18 35.85
CA VAL A 257 5.35 -33.62 35.86
C VAL A 257 6.47 -34.26 35.05
N PRO A 258 7.27 -35.17 35.65
CA PRO A 258 8.28 -35.89 34.90
C PRO A 258 7.61 -36.56 33.71
N MET A 259 8.23 -36.41 32.53
CA MET A 259 7.92 -37.21 31.36
C MET A 259 8.07 -38.67 31.80
N ASP A 260 6.96 -39.37 32.03
CA ASP A 260 6.99 -40.82 32.14
C ASP A 260 7.54 -41.35 30.83
N ASP A 261 8.63 -42.10 30.95
CA ASP A 261 9.33 -42.76 29.87
C ASP A 261 8.33 -43.44 28.92
N VAL A 262 8.18 -42.84 27.73
CA VAL A 262 7.61 -43.56 26.59
C VAL A 262 8.67 -44.55 26.16
N ASP A 263 8.66 -45.68 26.85
CA ASP A 263 9.47 -46.84 26.59
C ASP A 263 9.16 -47.30 25.16
N GLY A 264 10.10 -47.01 24.25
CA GLY A 264 10.06 -47.43 22.86
C GLY A 264 10.04 -48.95 22.83
N LYS A 265 8.85 -49.54 22.66
CA LYS A 265 8.76 -50.94 22.30
C LYS A 265 9.59 -51.15 21.03
N PRO A 266 10.49 -52.15 21.00
CA PRO A 266 11.16 -52.54 19.77
C PRO A 266 10.09 -52.80 18.70
N ILE A 267 10.28 -52.19 17.54
CA ILE A 267 9.60 -52.66 16.33
C ILE A 267 10.22 -54.03 16.08
N ASP A 268 9.52 -55.07 16.52
CA ASP A 268 9.82 -56.42 16.08
C ASP A 268 9.64 -56.44 14.55
N ASP A 269 10.76 -56.71 13.88
CA ASP A 269 10.83 -57.13 12.49
C ASP A 269 9.84 -58.29 12.29
N ASP A 270 8.74 -58.05 11.56
CA ASP A 270 7.99 -59.05 10.78
C ASP A 270 6.72 -58.40 10.18
N ILE A 271 6.90 -57.48 9.22
CA ILE A 271 5.89 -57.31 8.16
C ILE A 271 6.56 -57.70 6.85
N ASP A 272 6.19 -58.90 6.41
CA ASP A 272 6.64 -59.51 5.18
C ASP A 272 6.32 -58.61 3.98
N GLY A 273 7.30 -58.51 3.09
CA GLY A 273 7.09 -57.99 1.75
C GLY A 273 6.40 -59.06 0.93
N ALA A 274 5.09 -58.91 0.72
CA ALA A 274 4.44 -59.55 -0.40
C ALA A 274 5.11 -59.07 -1.72
N PRO A 275 5.54 -59.98 -2.60
CA PRO A 275 6.11 -59.59 -3.88
C PRO A 275 5.01 -58.94 -4.73
N ILE A 276 5.29 -57.72 -5.20
CA ILE A 276 4.49 -57.03 -6.20
C ILE A 276 4.85 -57.68 -7.53
N ASP A 277 4.10 -58.72 -7.91
CA ASP A 277 4.13 -59.28 -9.26
C ASP A 277 3.59 -58.23 -10.26
N ASP A 278 4.41 -57.96 -11.28
CA ASP A 278 4.06 -57.61 -12.65
C ASP A 278 2.99 -56.53 -12.88
N ILE A 279 3.44 -55.27 -12.94
CA ILE A 279 2.81 -54.26 -13.80
C ILE A 279 3.82 -53.81 -14.85
N ASP A 280 3.53 -54.22 -16.08
CA ASP A 280 4.32 -54.08 -17.29
C ASP A 280 4.61 -52.61 -17.66
N GLY A 281 5.82 -52.18 -17.36
CA GLY A 281 6.43 -51.01 -17.99
C GLY A 281 6.88 -51.35 -19.41
N ALA A 282 6.00 -51.16 -20.40
CA ALA A 282 6.41 -51.19 -21.80
C ALA A 282 7.49 -50.13 -22.06
N PRO A 283 8.60 -50.46 -22.76
CA PRO A 283 9.62 -49.48 -23.12
C PRO A 283 9.06 -48.48 -24.15
N LEU A 284 9.09 -47.20 -23.82
CA LEU A 284 8.99 -46.12 -24.81
C LEU A 284 10.25 -46.17 -25.68
N GLU A 285 10.11 -46.77 -26.86
CA GLU A 285 11.09 -46.72 -27.94
C GLU A 285 11.49 -45.28 -28.25
N GLU A 286 12.79 -45.12 -28.43
CA GLU A 286 13.44 -43.94 -28.98
C GLU A 286 12.76 -43.53 -30.29
N ALA A 287 11.95 -42.47 -30.23
CA ALA A 287 11.56 -41.73 -31.42
C ALA A 287 12.81 -41.02 -31.98
N GLN A 288 13.60 -41.79 -32.73
CA GLN A 288 14.42 -41.25 -33.79
C GLN A 288 13.50 -40.42 -34.68
N SER A 289 13.60 -39.09 -34.53
CA SER A 289 13.06 -38.13 -35.48
C SER A 289 13.73 -38.44 -36.82
N SER A 290 13.03 -39.25 -37.60
CA SER A 290 13.24 -39.41 -39.02
C SER A 290 13.12 -38.02 -39.60
N ARG A 291 14.29 -37.49 -39.95
CA ARG A 291 14.51 -36.36 -40.83
C ARG A 291 13.82 -36.70 -42.15
N GLN A 292 12.53 -36.40 -42.24
CA GLN A 292 11.79 -36.39 -43.49
C GLN A 292 12.30 -35.17 -44.25
N GLU A 293 13.25 -35.45 -45.14
CA GLU A 293 13.71 -34.52 -46.16
C GLU A 293 12.47 -34.06 -46.94
N ARG A 294 12.32 -32.74 -47.02
CA ARG A 294 11.37 -32.07 -47.88
C ARG A 294 11.87 -32.22 -49.30
N ASP A 295 11.46 -33.29 -49.97
CA ASP A 295 11.42 -33.35 -51.43
C ASP A 295 10.10 -32.72 -51.86
N ASP A 296 10.13 -31.43 -52.20
CA ASP A 296 9.11 -30.70 -52.96
C ASP A 296 9.80 -29.53 -53.67
N VAL A 297 10.75 -29.82 -54.58
CA VAL A 297 11.28 -28.85 -55.55
C VAL A 297 11.64 -29.55 -56.86
N ASP A 298 10.62 -29.85 -57.65
CA ASP A 298 10.66 -30.17 -59.07
C ASP A 298 9.29 -29.81 -59.66
N GLY A 299 9.08 -28.56 -60.05
CA GLY A 299 9.48 -28.13 -61.39
C GLY A 299 8.35 -28.36 -62.39
N GLU A 300 7.21 -27.70 -62.21
CA GLU A 300 6.23 -27.60 -63.30
C GLU A 300 6.78 -26.68 -64.41
N PRO A 301 6.73 -27.10 -65.68
CA PRO A 301 7.10 -26.26 -66.80
C PRO A 301 6.06 -25.16 -67.00
N MET A 302 6.51 -23.90 -67.02
CA MET A 302 5.68 -22.80 -67.54
C MET A 302 5.53 -22.99 -69.05
N ASP A 303 4.32 -23.36 -69.47
CA ASP A 303 3.88 -23.19 -70.84
C ASP A 303 3.91 -21.70 -71.17
N MET A 304 4.87 -21.31 -72.02
CA MET A 304 4.87 -20.03 -72.68
C MET A 304 3.84 -20.09 -73.81
N ASP A 305 2.63 -19.63 -73.53
CA ASP A 305 1.73 -19.13 -74.57
C ASP A 305 2.10 -17.66 -74.81
N ASP A 306 2.83 -17.40 -75.89
CA ASP A 306 2.83 -16.14 -76.66
C ASP A 306 3.69 -16.35 -77.91
N ASP A 307 3.06 -16.67 -79.04
CA ASP A 307 3.40 -16.11 -80.35
C ASP A 307 2.33 -16.50 -81.41
N ASP A 308 1.84 -15.45 -82.08
CA ASP A 308 0.97 -15.33 -83.29
C ASP A 308 -0.56 -15.56 -83.21
#